data_AF-X1JP31-F1
#
_entry.id   AF-X1JP31-F1
#
_cell.length_a   1.000
_cell.length_b   1.000
_cell.length_c   1.000
_cell.angle_alpha   90.00
_cell.angle_beta   90.00
_cell.angle_gamma   90.00
#
_symmetry.space_group_name_H-M   'P 1'
#
loop_
_entity.id
_entity.type
_entity.pdbx_description
1 polymer ?
#
loop_
_entity_poly.entity_id
_entity_poly.type
_entity_poly.pdbx_seq_one_letter_code
_entity_poly.pdbx_strand_id
1 'polypeptide(L)'
;MDRVFYKDKIKEWFSLNGGDKYNLKNLSKKSDKDIEGDSKQDKKSEPSHFAEHISKLEEFFKHEPPEMVKELGNPPKDLLSILSKIALASPAVTSLRTLGEYGKYKPVLFYNAALISFGFRSLYILPETISLIKQLCPDGPYWKKILQYNIAGNLQSLLDEYMYVLFESLGLMNLSDEERIVCELGEHIEKVVSIRTPSLYLDEIKIKNNKVGETKKRSMRCRFAM
;
A
#
# COMPACT_ATOMS: atom_id res chain seq x y z
N MET A 1 3.39 -5.92 -21.03
CA MET A 1 4.21 -4.71 -20.89
C MET A 1 5.63 -5.09 -21.31
N ASP A 2 5.94 -5.00 -22.60
CA ASP A 2 7.26 -5.33 -23.11
C ASP A 2 7.82 -4.14 -23.89
N ARG A 3 9.15 -3.97 -23.87
CA ARG A 3 9.91 -2.85 -24.48
C ARG A 3 9.62 -2.70 -25.97
N VAL A 4 9.09 -3.76 -26.58
CA VAL A 4 8.67 -3.88 -27.98
C VAL A 4 7.38 -3.10 -28.31
N PHE A 5 6.43 -2.96 -27.37
CA PHE A 5 5.08 -2.44 -27.70
C PHE A 5 4.76 -1.04 -27.16
N TYR A 6 5.39 -0.58 -26.06
CA TYR A 6 4.98 0.66 -25.38
C TYR A 6 6.14 1.48 -24.77
N LYS A 7 7.32 1.48 -25.41
CA LYS A 7 8.56 2.11 -24.90
C LYS A 7 8.37 3.55 -24.40
N ASP A 8 7.59 4.36 -25.10
CA ASP A 8 7.38 5.77 -24.76
C ASP A 8 6.35 5.95 -23.64
N LYS A 9 5.32 5.10 -23.60
CA LYS A 9 4.28 5.14 -22.57
C LYS A 9 4.79 4.73 -21.19
N ILE A 10 5.77 3.84 -21.11
CA ILE A 10 6.31 3.39 -19.81
C ILE A 10 7.04 4.53 -19.09
N LYS A 11 7.80 5.35 -19.82
CA LYS A 11 8.46 6.54 -19.24
C LYS A 11 7.43 7.55 -18.73
N GLU A 12 6.33 7.72 -19.46
CA GLU A 12 5.20 8.54 -19.06
C GLU A 12 4.49 7.95 -17.81
N TRP A 13 4.14 6.67 -17.83
CA TRP A 13 3.39 5.97 -16.77
C TRP A 13 4.09 5.89 -15.43
N PHE A 14 5.42 5.86 -15.40
CA PHE A 14 6.19 5.80 -14.15
C PHE A 14 6.85 7.14 -13.81
N SER A 15 6.51 8.23 -14.50
CA SER A 15 7.07 9.57 -14.26
C SER A 15 8.60 9.61 -14.30
N LEU A 16 9.24 8.79 -15.15
CA LEU A 16 10.69 8.60 -15.17
C LEU A 16 11.48 9.83 -15.66
N ASN A 17 10.78 10.87 -16.15
CA ASN A 17 11.36 12.05 -16.79
C ASN A 17 11.08 13.40 -16.07
N GLY A 18 10.55 13.43 -14.84
CA GLY A 18 10.64 14.67 -14.02
C GLY A 18 9.34 15.32 -13.54
N GLY A 19 8.30 14.56 -13.20
CA GLY A 19 7.21 15.05 -12.36
C GLY A 19 7.34 14.49 -10.95
N ASP A 20 7.85 15.25 -9.98
CA ASP A 20 8.02 14.79 -8.59
C ASP A 20 6.71 14.38 -7.91
N LYS A 21 5.57 14.91 -8.39
CA LYS A 21 4.24 14.76 -7.78
C LYS A 21 3.81 13.29 -7.64
N TYR A 22 4.12 12.42 -8.61
CA TYR A 22 3.68 11.03 -8.65
C TYR A 22 4.83 10.01 -8.68
N ASN A 23 5.97 10.39 -8.10
CA ASN A 23 7.13 9.52 -8.02
C ASN A 23 6.91 8.39 -6.98
N LEU A 24 6.86 7.13 -7.44
CA LEU A 24 6.66 5.96 -6.59
C LEU A 24 7.73 5.81 -5.50
N LYS A 25 8.96 6.30 -5.71
CA LYS A 25 10.01 6.25 -4.68
C LYS A 25 9.69 7.11 -3.46
N ASN A 26 8.77 8.07 -3.57
CA ASN A 26 8.35 8.91 -2.45
C ASN A 26 7.28 8.24 -1.56
N LEU A 27 6.62 7.17 -2.02
CA LEU A 27 5.56 6.50 -1.24
C LEU A 27 6.08 5.91 0.07
N SER A 28 7.29 5.35 0.07
CA SER A 28 7.87 4.75 1.27
C SER A 28 8.17 5.78 2.35
N LYS A 29 8.55 7.00 1.97
CA LYS A 29 8.83 8.09 2.91
C LYS A 29 7.58 8.54 3.65
N LYS A 30 6.40 8.41 3.03
CA LYS A 30 5.11 8.70 3.66
C LYS A 30 4.74 7.59 4.64
N SER A 31 4.84 6.32 4.23
CA SER A 31 4.55 5.19 5.11
C SER A 31 5.46 5.10 6.34
N ASP A 32 6.75 5.43 6.20
CA ASP A 32 7.72 5.32 7.30
C ASP A 32 7.57 6.47 8.33
N LYS A 33 7.19 7.67 7.88
CA LYS A 33 6.85 8.79 8.77
C LYS A 33 5.60 8.52 9.60
N ASP A 34 4.63 7.79 9.05
CA ASP A 34 3.41 7.39 9.77
C ASP A 34 3.63 6.13 10.65
N ILE A 35 4.78 5.45 10.53
CA ILE A 35 5.20 4.33 11.38
C ILE A 35 5.84 4.83 12.69
N GLU A 36 6.60 5.92 12.64
CA GLU A 36 7.26 6.53 13.81
C GLU A 36 6.38 7.62 14.43
N GLY A 37 5.61 7.26 15.46
CA GLY A 37 4.92 8.23 16.29
C GLY A 37 5.90 9.20 16.94
N ASP A 38 5.77 10.49 16.61
CA ASP A 38 6.33 11.70 17.25
C ASP A 38 7.66 11.56 18.02
N SER A 39 8.62 10.85 17.44
CA SER A 39 10.03 10.91 17.86
C SER A 39 10.84 11.51 16.72
N LYS A 40 11.03 12.84 16.77
CA LYS A 40 12.00 13.55 15.95
C LYS A 40 13.41 13.01 16.22
N GLN A 41 13.82 12.02 15.46
CA GLN A 41 15.23 11.73 15.23
C GLN A 41 15.46 11.70 13.73
N ASP A 42 16.22 12.68 13.25
CA ASP A 42 16.78 12.72 11.90
C ASP A 42 17.76 11.54 11.71
N LYS A 43 17.22 10.34 11.51
CA LYS A 43 17.97 9.24 10.91
C LYS A 43 17.95 9.43 9.41
N LYS A 44 19.12 9.51 8.77
CA LYS A 44 19.27 9.37 7.31
C LYS A 44 18.53 8.09 6.92
N SER A 45 17.32 8.21 6.36
CA SER A 45 16.51 7.04 6.03
C SER A 45 17.19 6.31 4.88
N GLU A 46 17.67 5.09 5.13
CA GLU A 46 18.05 4.19 4.05
C GLU A 46 16.90 4.10 3.03
N PRO A 47 17.19 4.00 1.72
CA PRO A 47 16.15 3.82 0.73
C PRO A 47 15.36 2.56 1.09
N SER A 48 14.06 2.70 1.30
CA SER A 48 13.17 1.57 1.52
C SER A 48 13.41 0.51 0.44
N HIS A 49 13.39 -0.78 0.80
CA HIS A 49 13.48 -1.87 -0.18
C HIS A 49 12.50 -1.69 -1.35
N PHE A 50 11.34 -1.05 -1.13
CA PHE A 50 10.45 -0.69 -2.22
C PHE A 50 11.11 0.24 -3.27
N ALA A 51 11.82 1.29 -2.84
CA ALA A 51 12.52 2.20 -3.73
C ALA A 51 13.67 1.51 -4.50
N GLU A 52 14.32 0.51 -3.90
CA GLU A 52 15.29 -0.35 -4.59
C GLU A 52 14.60 -1.17 -5.69
N HIS A 53 13.44 -1.76 -5.40
CA HIS A 53 12.67 -2.51 -6.39
C HIS A 53 12.19 -1.61 -7.55
N ILE A 54 11.75 -0.38 -7.27
CA ILE A 54 11.41 0.59 -8.32
C ILE A 54 12.65 0.94 -9.15
N SER A 55 13.82 1.11 -8.52
CA SER A 55 15.05 1.41 -9.25
C SER A 55 15.48 0.26 -10.17
N LYS A 56 15.34 -1.00 -9.73
CA LYS A 56 15.55 -2.18 -10.59
C LYS A 56 14.54 -2.27 -11.73
N LEU A 57 13.28 -1.91 -11.48
CA LEU A 57 12.26 -1.83 -12.53
C LEU A 57 12.62 -0.77 -13.58
N GLU A 58 13.13 0.39 -13.15
CA GLU A 58 13.63 1.43 -14.06
C GLU A 58 14.82 0.95 -14.88
N GLU A 59 15.75 0.25 -14.24
CA GLU A 59 16.92 -0.34 -14.87
C GLU A 59 16.53 -1.33 -15.97
N PHE A 60 15.57 -2.23 -15.68
CA PHE A 60 15.02 -3.18 -16.65
C PHE A 60 14.53 -2.51 -17.95
N PHE A 61 13.90 -1.33 -17.84
CA PHE A 61 13.42 -0.60 -19.02
C PHE A 61 14.50 0.23 -19.72
N LYS A 62 15.52 0.70 -18.98
CA LYS A 62 16.64 1.48 -19.51
C LYS A 62 17.63 0.60 -20.28
N HIS A 63 18.03 -0.53 -19.70
CA HIS A 63 19.04 -1.43 -20.25
C HIS A 63 18.44 -2.44 -21.25
N GLU A 64 19.29 -3.14 -22.00
CA GLU A 64 18.82 -4.27 -22.80
C GLU A 64 18.39 -5.41 -21.87
N PRO A 65 17.15 -5.93 -22.02
CA PRO A 65 16.62 -7.02 -21.20
C PRO A 65 17.52 -8.26 -21.03
N PRO A 66 18.39 -8.67 -21.99
CA PRO A 66 19.09 -9.96 -21.91
C PRO A 66 20.05 -10.11 -20.73
N GLU A 67 20.72 -9.05 -20.27
CA GLU A 67 21.69 -9.18 -19.17
C GLU A 67 21.01 -9.34 -17.81
N MET A 68 20.02 -8.49 -17.52
CA MET A 68 19.25 -8.60 -16.28
C MET A 68 18.45 -9.91 -16.20
N VAL A 69 17.93 -10.41 -17.33
CA VAL A 69 17.24 -11.70 -17.38
C VAL A 69 18.20 -12.87 -17.13
N LYS A 70 19.48 -12.76 -17.52
CA LYS A 70 20.49 -13.79 -17.20
C LYS A 70 20.74 -13.90 -15.69
N GLU A 71 20.71 -12.80 -14.94
CA GLU A 71 20.89 -12.82 -13.48
C GLU A 71 19.72 -13.46 -12.73
N LEU A 72 18.48 -13.39 -13.27
CA LEU A 72 17.28 -13.94 -12.64
C LEU A 72 17.23 -15.48 -12.67
N GLY A 73 18.00 -16.12 -13.56
CA GLY A 73 18.01 -17.57 -13.71
C GLY A 73 16.73 -18.14 -14.34
N ASN A 74 16.52 -19.45 -14.15
CA ASN A 74 15.36 -20.14 -14.72
C ASN A 74 14.06 -19.73 -14.00
N PRO A 75 12.96 -19.50 -14.73
CA PRO A 75 11.68 -19.16 -14.11
C PRO A 75 11.19 -20.30 -13.20
N PRO A 76 10.71 -19.99 -11.98
CA PRO A 76 10.15 -20.99 -11.09
C PRO A 76 8.95 -21.73 -11.71
N LYS A 77 8.77 -23.02 -11.37
CA LYS A 77 7.66 -23.85 -11.88
C LYS A 77 6.27 -23.30 -11.51
N ASP A 78 6.16 -22.60 -10.39
CA ASP A 78 4.90 -22.01 -9.90
C ASP A 78 4.71 -20.55 -10.32
N LEU A 79 5.57 -20.01 -11.19
CA LEU A 79 5.55 -18.59 -11.60
C LEU A 79 4.19 -18.17 -12.15
N LEU A 80 3.63 -18.94 -13.10
CA LEU A 80 2.33 -18.63 -13.70
C LEU A 80 1.21 -18.60 -12.65
N SER A 81 1.19 -19.59 -11.75
CA SER A 81 0.21 -19.67 -10.66
C SER A 81 0.31 -18.46 -9.72
N ILE A 82 1.52 -18.05 -9.35
CA ILE A 82 1.74 -16.86 -8.51
C ILE A 82 1.30 -15.59 -9.25
N LEU A 83 1.70 -15.42 -10.51
CA LEU A 83 1.35 -14.24 -11.29
C LEU A 83 -0.18 -14.13 -11.49
N SER A 84 -0.87 -15.24 -11.72
CA SER A 84 -2.33 -15.26 -11.77
C SER A 84 -2.95 -14.81 -10.45
N LYS A 85 -2.45 -15.28 -9.30
CA LYS A 85 -2.95 -14.84 -7.99
C LYS A 85 -2.68 -13.36 -7.71
N ILE A 86 -1.48 -12.87 -8.04
CA ILE A 86 -1.14 -11.46 -7.95
C ILE A 86 -2.06 -10.63 -8.84
N ALA A 87 -2.26 -11.07 -10.09
CA ALA A 87 -3.15 -10.39 -11.01
C ALA A 87 -4.58 -10.34 -10.45
N LEU A 88 -5.10 -11.43 -9.90
CA LEU A 88 -6.48 -11.48 -9.40
C LEU A 88 -6.70 -10.69 -8.11
N ALA A 89 -5.70 -10.63 -7.22
CA ALA A 89 -5.97 -10.29 -5.81
C ALA A 89 -4.90 -9.46 -5.10
N SER A 90 -3.89 -8.97 -5.83
CA SER A 90 -3.00 -7.94 -5.29
C SER A 90 -3.80 -6.65 -5.07
N PRO A 91 -3.74 -6.03 -3.87
CA PRO A 91 -4.41 -4.75 -3.62
C PRO A 91 -4.03 -3.68 -4.65
N ALA A 92 -2.76 -3.60 -5.05
CA ALA A 92 -2.33 -2.67 -6.09
C ALA A 92 -3.02 -2.93 -7.43
N VAL A 93 -3.16 -4.19 -7.84
CA VAL A 93 -3.73 -4.54 -9.14
C VAL A 93 -5.25 -4.38 -9.13
N THR A 94 -5.92 -4.81 -8.06
CA THR A 94 -7.38 -4.64 -7.92
C THR A 94 -7.75 -3.16 -7.84
N SER A 95 -7.03 -2.36 -7.04
CA SER A 95 -7.22 -0.90 -6.99
C SER A 95 -6.93 -0.23 -8.33
N LEU A 96 -5.89 -0.65 -9.05
CA LEU A 96 -5.58 -0.10 -10.36
C LEU A 96 -6.71 -0.34 -11.36
N ARG A 97 -7.31 -1.54 -11.36
CA ARG A 97 -8.45 -1.85 -12.24
C ARG A 97 -9.64 -0.95 -11.93
N THR A 98 -10.02 -0.87 -10.66
CA THR A 98 -11.18 -0.08 -10.26
C THR A 98 -10.96 1.42 -10.51
N LEU A 99 -9.77 1.95 -10.18
CA LEU A 99 -9.44 3.35 -10.47
C LEU A 99 -9.44 3.63 -11.98
N GLY A 100 -9.15 2.63 -12.82
CA GLY A 100 -9.16 2.74 -14.27
C GLY A 100 -10.52 3.10 -14.87
N GLU A 101 -11.61 2.90 -14.13
CA GLU A 101 -12.96 3.35 -14.52
C GLU A 101 -13.13 4.87 -14.39
N TYR A 102 -12.30 5.53 -13.56
CA TYR A 102 -12.39 6.97 -13.26
C TYR A 102 -11.31 7.81 -13.97
N GLY A 103 -10.37 7.18 -14.68
CA GLY A 103 -9.31 7.90 -15.35
C GLY A 103 -8.43 7.01 -16.22
N LYS A 104 -7.73 7.64 -17.17
CA LYS A 104 -6.82 6.91 -18.06
C LYS A 104 -5.58 6.41 -17.31
N TYR A 105 -4.98 5.33 -17.82
CA TYR A 105 -3.68 4.82 -17.36
C TYR A 105 -2.56 5.86 -17.55
N LYS A 106 -2.36 6.68 -16.51
CA LYS A 106 -1.38 7.76 -16.35
C LYS A 106 -0.63 7.56 -15.01
N PRO A 107 0.51 8.20 -14.78
CA PRO A 107 1.27 8.03 -13.53
C PRO A 107 0.46 8.26 -12.24
N VAL A 108 -0.48 9.21 -12.23
CA VAL A 108 -1.40 9.43 -11.09
C VAL A 108 -2.18 8.16 -10.70
N LEU A 109 -2.61 7.37 -11.68
CA LEU A 109 -3.40 6.16 -11.47
C LEU A 109 -2.55 5.07 -10.79
N PHE A 110 -1.33 4.84 -11.32
CA PHE A 110 -0.39 3.88 -10.76
C PHE A 110 0.07 4.28 -9.35
N TYR A 111 0.32 5.58 -9.15
CA TYR A 111 0.68 6.12 -7.85
C TYR A 111 -0.42 5.89 -6.81
N ASN A 112 -1.67 6.20 -7.13
CA ASN A 112 -2.79 6.02 -6.20
C ASN A 112 -3.13 4.53 -5.96
N ALA A 113 -2.99 3.68 -6.97
CA ALA A 113 -3.12 2.23 -6.78
C ALA A 113 -2.03 1.67 -5.84
N ALA A 114 -0.78 2.14 -6.00
CA ALA A 114 0.29 1.81 -5.07
C ALA A 114 -0.02 2.37 -3.66
N LEU A 115 -0.51 3.60 -3.56
CA LEU A 115 -0.83 4.27 -2.29
C LEU A 115 -1.85 3.45 -1.49
N ILE A 116 -2.95 3.05 -2.13
CA ILE A 116 -3.95 2.16 -1.53
C ILE A 116 -3.31 0.84 -1.09
N SER A 117 -2.46 0.23 -1.93
CA SER A 117 -1.78 -1.02 -1.58
C SER A 117 -0.87 -0.89 -0.36
N PHE A 118 -0.26 0.27 -0.12
CA PHE A 118 0.51 0.54 1.10
C PHE A 118 -0.40 0.67 2.33
N GLY A 119 -1.57 1.28 2.17
CA GLY A 119 -2.60 1.28 3.21
C GLY A 119 -3.04 -0.14 3.59
N PHE A 120 -3.32 -0.99 2.60
CA PHE A 120 -3.63 -2.40 2.84
C PHE A 120 -2.46 -3.15 3.49
N ARG A 121 -1.21 -2.86 3.11
CA ARG A 121 -0.05 -3.43 3.79
C ARG A 121 -0.07 -3.09 5.28
N SER A 122 -0.40 -1.86 5.66
CA SER A 122 -0.57 -1.46 7.06
C SER A 122 -1.66 -2.25 7.78
N LEU A 123 -2.79 -2.51 7.13
CA LEU A 123 -3.86 -3.38 7.66
C LEU A 123 -3.41 -4.84 7.84
N TYR A 124 -2.71 -5.40 6.85
CA TYR A 124 -2.28 -6.80 6.88
C TYR A 124 -1.16 -7.08 7.87
N ILE A 125 -0.40 -6.07 8.31
CA ILE A 125 0.63 -6.25 9.34
C ILE A 125 0.10 -6.07 10.77
N LEU A 126 -1.19 -5.75 10.95
CA LEU A 126 -1.79 -5.73 12.29
C LEU A 126 -1.77 -7.13 12.90
N PRO A 127 -1.42 -7.29 14.19
CA PRO A 127 -1.31 -8.60 14.83
C PRO A 127 -2.57 -9.47 14.70
N GLU A 128 -3.75 -8.87 14.77
CA GLU A 128 -5.03 -9.58 14.67
C GLU A 128 -5.33 -9.99 13.24
N THR A 129 -5.04 -9.13 12.26
CA THR A 129 -5.14 -9.50 10.85
C THR A 129 -4.18 -10.65 10.52
N ILE A 130 -2.94 -10.59 11.04
CA ILE A 130 -1.97 -11.69 10.91
C ILE A 130 -2.54 -12.97 11.52
N SER A 131 -3.08 -12.90 12.74
CA SER A 131 -3.65 -14.06 13.43
C SER A 131 -4.82 -14.66 12.65
N LEU A 132 -5.75 -13.81 12.19
CA LEU A 132 -6.92 -14.20 11.40
C LEU A 132 -6.51 -14.87 10.08
N ILE A 133 -5.65 -14.22 9.29
CA ILE A 133 -5.22 -14.74 7.98
C ILE A 133 -4.43 -16.04 8.14
N LYS A 134 -3.59 -16.15 9.17
CA LYS A 134 -2.87 -17.41 9.44
C LYS A 134 -3.81 -18.57 9.78
N GLN A 135 -4.92 -18.29 10.45
CA GLN A 135 -5.93 -19.29 10.81
C GLN A 135 -6.78 -19.70 9.60
N LEU A 136 -7.19 -18.74 8.77
CA LEU A 136 -8.05 -18.99 7.59
C LEU A 136 -7.30 -19.58 6.39
N CYS A 137 -6.02 -19.24 6.23
CA CYS A 137 -5.20 -19.69 5.10
C CYS A 137 -3.98 -20.45 5.65
N PRO A 138 -3.96 -21.80 5.67
CA PRO A 138 -2.91 -22.57 6.34
C PRO A 138 -1.59 -22.63 5.57
N ASP A 139 -1.59 -22.48 4.26
CA ASP A 139 -0.44 -22.83 3.41
C ASP A 139 0.46 -21.66 3.00
N GLY A 140 1.77 -21.90 3.00
CA GLY A 140 2.77 -21.03 2.39
C GLY A 140 3.18 -19.78 3.21
N PRO A 141 4.09 -18.96 2.65
CA PRO A 141 4.52 -17.72 3.27
C PRO A 141 3.36 -16.71 3.39
N TYR A 142 3.48 -15.79 4.35
CA TYR A 142 2.38 -14.88 4.71
C TYR A 142 1.81 -14.07 3.52
N TRP A 143 2.65 -13.61 2.60
CA TRP A 143 2.19 -12.89 1.41
C TRP A 143 1.34 -13.76 0.46
N LYS A 144 1.60 -15.08 0.36
CA LYS A 144 0.75 -16.00 -0.40
C LYS A 144 -0.61 -16.18 0.30
N LYS A 145 -0.62 -16.19 1.63
CA LYS A 145 -1.86 -16.26 2.43
C LYS A 145 -2.74 -15.02 2.22
N ILE A 146 -2.14 -13.82 2.16
CA ILE A 146 -2.87 -12.59 1.83
C ILE A 146 -3.56 -12.71 0.46
N LEU A 147 -2.85 -13.18 -0.56
CA LEU A 147 -3.44 -13.36 -1.89
C LEU A 147 -4.60 -14.38 -1.87
N GLN A 148 -4.45 -15.50 -1.15
CA GLN A 148 -5.53 -16.48 -1.00
C GLN A 148 -6.75 -15.88 -0.28
N TYR A 149 -6.53 -15.15 0.81
CA TYR A 149 -7.57 -14.46 1.56
C TYR A 149 -8.32 -13.47 0.67
N ASN A 150 -7.60 -12.66 -0.11
CA ASN A 150 -8.20 -11.68 -1.01
C ASN A 150 -8.98 -12.32 -2.17
N ILE A 151 -8.53 -13.46 -2.69
CA ILE A 151 -9.29 -14.23 -3.69
C ILE A 151 -10.59 -14.75 -3.06
N ALA A 152 -10.50 -15.38 -1.89
CA ALA A 152 -11.66 -15.96 -1.20
C ALA A 152 -12.68 -14.90 -0.78
N GLY A 153 -12.22 -13.72 -0.35
CA GLY A 153 -13.05 -12.58 0.02
C GLY A 153 -13.45 -11.68 -1.16
N ASN A 154 -13.07 -12.02 -2.39
CA ASN A 154 -13.32 -11.24 -3.60
C ASN A 154 -12.99 -9.74 -3.46
N LEU A 155 -11.72 -9.44 -3.20
CA LEU A 155 -11.23 -8.08 -3.00
C LEU A 155 -11.57 -7.14 -4.18
N GLN A 156 -11.62 -7.66 -5.41
CA GLN A 156 -11.98 -6.88 -6.59
C GLN A 156 -13.39 -6.30 -6.44
N SER A 157 -14.40 -7.14 -6.20
CA SER A 157 -15.78 -6.67 -6.04
C SER A 157 -15.97 -5.74 -4.85
N LEU A 158 -15.23 -5.97 -3.75
CA LEU A 158 -15.24 -5.06 -2.61
C LEU A 158 -14.75 -3.66 -2.99
N LEU A 159 -13.64 -3.57 -3.73
CA LEU A 159 -13.08 -2.29 -4.14
C LEU A 159 -13.94 -1.60 -5.20
N ASP A 160 -14.50 -2.37 -6.14
CA ASP A 160 -15.39 -1.85 -7.18
C ASP A 160 -16.58 -1.11 -6.55
N GLU A 161 -17.25 -1.76 -5.59
CA GLU A 161 -18.40 -1.14 -4.95
C GLU A 161 -18.01 -0.04 -3.96
N TYR A 162 -16.95 -0.25 -3.16
CA TYR A 162 -16.53 0.76 -2.21
C TYR A 162 -16.10 2.06 -2.91
N MET A 163 -15.39 1.98 -4.03
CA MET A 163 -15.02 3.16 -4.83
C MET A 163 -16.24 3.84 -5.45
N TYR A 164 -17.24 3.07 -5.91
CA TYR A 164 -18.47 3.64 -6.45
C TYR A 164 -19.25 4.45 -5.41
N VAL A 165 -19.48 3.85 -4.22
CA VAL A 165 -20.13 4.54 -3.10
C VAL A 165 -19.31 5.75 -2.65
N LEU A 166 -17.98 5.63 -2.63
CA LEU A 166 -17.10 6.73 -2.25
C LEU A 166 -17.12 7.87 -3.28
N PHE A 167 -17.15 7.55 -4.57
CA PHE A 167 -17.25 8.51 -5.66
C PHE A 167 -18.53 9.35 -5.56
N GLU A 168 -19.67 8.73 -5.24
CA GLU A 168 -20.93 9.41 -5.02
C GLU A 168 -20.89 10.27 -3.75
N SER A 169 -20.49 9.69 -2.61
CA SER A 169 -20.50 10.35 -1.30
C SER A 169 -19.56 11.55 -1.19
N LEU A 170 -18.42 11.53 -1.90
CA LEU A 170 -17.50 12.67 -1.98
C LEU A 170 -17.96 13.74 -2.98
N GLY A 171 -19.09 13.53 -3.67
CA GLY A 171 -19.63 14.48 -4.64
C GLY A 171 -18.79 14.62 -5.90
N LEU A 172 -18.00 13.60 -6.25
CA LEU A 172 -17.05 13.65 -7.37
C LEU A 172 -17.74 13.54 -8.73
N MET A 173 -19.02 13.18 -8.77
CA MET A 173 -19.83 13.01 -9.99
C MET A 173 -19.86 14.24 -10.90
N ASN A 174 -19.72 15.44 -10.35
CA ASN A 174 -19.78 16.70 -11.11
C ASN A 174 -18.39 17.20 -11.57
N LEU A 175 -17.32 16.49 -11.22
CA LEU A 175 -15.97 16.85 -11.63
C LEU A 175 -15.64 16.24 -12.99
N SER A 176 -15.02 17.04 -13.86
CA SER A 176 -14.43 16.57 -15.12
C SER A 176 -12.93 16.27 -15.02
N ASP A 177 -12.32 16.62 -13.89
CA ASP A 177 -10.89 16.43 -13.64
C ASP A 177 -10.60 15.01 -13.15
N GLU A 178 -10.30 14.10 -14.09
CA GLU A 178 -9.91 12.71 -13.84
C GLU A 178 -8.76 12.60 -12.81
N GLU A 179 -7.77 13.52 -12.85
CA GLU A 179 -6.61 13.46 -11.95
C GLU A 179 -7.05 13.71 -10.51
N ARG A 180 -7.91 14.70 -10.31
CA ARG A 180 -8.48 15.02 -8.99
C ARG A 180 -9.33 13.88 -8.45
N ILE A 181 -10.21 13.30 -9.27
CA ILE A 181 -11.07 12.18 -8.86
C ILE A 181 -10.22 11.01 -8.35
N VAL A 182 -9.20 10.60 -9.12
CA VAL A 182 -8.32 9.49 -8.77
C VAL A 182 -7.53 9.77 -7.49
N CYS A 183 -7.08 11.01 -7.27
CA CYS A 183 -6.37 11.39 -6.05
C CYS A 183 -7.30 11.36 -4.82
N GLU A 184 -8.50 11.93 -4.90
CA GLU A 184 -9.45 11.96 -3.77
C GLU A 184 -9.85 10.53 -3.36
N LEU A 185 -10.17 9.67 -4.32
CA LEU A 185 -10.46 8.26 -4.05
C LEU A 185 -9.25 7.54 -3.46
N GLY A 186 -8.07 7.71 -4.07
CA GLY A 186 -6.84 7.06 -3.62
C GLY A 186 -6.45 7.42 -2.18
N GLU A 187 -6.44 8.71 -1.87
CA GLU A 187 -6.09 9.22 -0.54
C GLU A 187 -7.11 8.83 0.52
N HIS A 188 -8.41 8.88 0.20
CA HIS A 188 -9.44 8.54 1.16
C HIS A 188 -9.44 7.05 1.49
N ILE A 189 -9.29 6.18 0.48
CA ILE A 189 -9.21 4.73 0.70
C ILE A 189 -7.95 4.40 1.49
N GLU A 190 -6.79 4.94 1.11
CA GLU A 190 -5.55 4.71 1.84
C GLU A 190 -5.70 5.09 3.32
N LYS A 191 -6.23 6.28 3.63
CA LYS A 191 -6.48 6.73 5.01
C LYS A 191 -7.36 5.74 5.78
N VAL A 192 -8.40 5.20 5.16
CA VAL A 192 -9.34 4.26 5.81
C VAL A 192 -8.67 2.92 6.09
N VAL A 193 -7.95 2.35 5.13
CA VAL A 193 -7.30 1.06 5.33
C VAL A 193 -6.02 1.17 6.16
N SER A 194 -5.43 2.35 6.30
CA SER A 194 -4.24 2.59 7.12
C SER A 194 -4.54 2.97 8.57
N ILE A 195 -5.82 3.11 8.97
CA ILE A 195 -6.22 3.42 10.35
C ILE A 195 -5.57 2.42 11.32
N ARG A 196 -4.84 2.97 12.29
CA ARG A 196 -4.21 2.19 13.36
C ARG A 196 -5.01 2.26 14.65
N THR A 197 -4.79 1.25 15.47
CA THR A 197 -5.21 1.22 16.86
C THR A 197 -4.59 2.42 17.62
N PRO A 198 -5.39 3.37 18.15
CA PRO A 198 -4.86 4.46 18.95
C PRO A 198 -4.16 3.93 20.21
N SER A 199 -3.10 4.62 20.62
CA SER A 199 -2.45 4.38 21.92
C SER A 199 -3.11 5.29 22.96
N LEU A 200 -3.75 4.71 23.96
CA LEU A 200 -4.17 5.41 25.17
C LEU A 200 -3.00 5.53 26.13
N TYR A 201 -2.92 6.68 26.80
CA TYR A 201 -2.01 6.88 27.92
C TYR A 201 -2.81 6.84 29.21
N LEU A 202 -2.42 5.97 30.14
CA LEU A 202 -2.96 5.96 31.48
C LEU A 202 -1.88 6.38 32.46
N ASP A 203 -2.30 7.20 33.41
CA ASP A 203 -1.50 7.57 34.55
C ASP A 203 -1.62 6.47 35.62
N GLU A 204 -0.56 5.67 35.77
CA GLU A 204 -0.43 4.75 36.90
C GLU A 204 -0.05 5.57 38.14
N ILE A 205 -1.01 5.80 39.01
CA ILE A 205 -0.81 6.52 40.28
C ILE A 205 -0.46 5.51 41.37
N LYS A 206 0.74 5.60 41.96
CA LYS A 206 1.12 4.78 43.11
C LYS A 206 0.84 5.53 44.40
N ILE A 207 0.04 4.96 45.30
CA ILE A 207 -0.25 5.55 46.62
C ILE A 207 0.64 4.87 47.67
N LYS A 208 1.32 5.66 48.51
CA LYS A 208 2.10 5.17 49.65
C LYS A 208 1.85 6.05 50.87
N ASN A 209 1.51 5.46 52.01
CA ASN A 209 1.21 6.16 53.27
C ASN A 209 0.14 7.26 53.14
N ASN A 210 -0.99 6.99 52.48
CA ASN A 210 -2.07 7.98 52.23
C ASN A 210 -1.62 9.27 51.50
N LYS A 211 -0.47 9.24 50.83
CA LYS A 211 -0.01 10.30 49.94
C LYS A 211 0.08 9.77 48.53
N VAL A 212 -0.33 10.60 47.57
CA VAL A 212 -0.12 10.35 46.14
C VAL A 212 1.38 10.35 45.89
N GLY A 213 1.91 9.21 45.44
CA GLY A 213 3.31 9.03 45.06
C GLY A 213 3.53 9.38 43.59
N GLU A 214 4.59 8.83 42.98
CA GLU A 214 4.91 9.09 41.58
C GLU A 214 3.82 8.60 40.63
N THR A 215 3.44 9.47 39.69
CA THR A 215 2.58 9.14 38.56
C THR A 215 3.46 8.67 37.40
N LYS A 216 3.24 7.43 36.94
CA LYS A 216 3.93 6.88 35.77
C LYS A 216 2.98 6.77 34.59
N LYS A 217 3.29 7.47 33.49
CA LYS A 217 2.57 7.29 32.23
C LYS A 217 2.84 5.89 31.67
N ARG A 218 1.78 5.14 31.41
CA ARG A 218 1.81 3.86 30.69
C ARG A 218 0.99 3.98 29.42
N SER A 219 1.57 3.55 28.31
CA SER A 219 0.82 3.41 27.06
C SER A 219 0.13 2.05 27.04
N MET A 220 -1.16 2.04 26.71
CA MET A 220 -1.91 0.84 26.32
C MET A 220 -2.54 1.05 24.96
N ARG A 221 -2.64 -0.02 24.16
CA ARG A 221 -3.31 0.05 22.86
C ARG A 221 -4.82 0.00 23.08
N CYS A 222 -5.56 0.96 22.56
CA CYS A 222 -7.03 0.98 22.58
C CYS A 222 -7.60 0.71 21.20
N ARG A 223 -8.47 -0.28 21.10
CA ARG A 223 -9.05 -0.77 19.84
C ARG A 223 -10.44 -0.22 19.53
N PHE A 224 -10.87 0.81 20.27
CA PHE A 224 -12.15 1.46 20.06
C PHE A 224 -11.90 2.89 19.58
N ALA A 225 -12.73 3.35 18.65
CA ALA A 225 -12.72 4.74 18.21
C ALA A 225 -13.06 5.65 19.40
N MET A 226 -12.37 6.78 19.49
CA MET A 226 -12.68 7.87 20.41
C MET A 226 -13.28 9.02 19.62
#